data_AF-A0AAD9DXE4-F1
#
_entry.id   AF-A0AAD9DXE4-F1
#
_cell.length_a   1.000
_cell.length_b   1.000
_cell.length_c   1.000
_cell.angle_alpha   90.00
_cell.angle_beta   90.00
_cell.angle_gamma   90.00
#
_symmetry.space_group_name_H-M   'P 1'
#
loop_
_entity.id
_entity.type
_entity.pdbx_description
1 polymer ?
#
loop_
_entity_poly.entity_id
_entity_poly.type
_entity_poly.pdbx_seq_one_letter_code
_entity_poly.pdbx_strand_id
1 'polypeptide(L)'
;MTHAGSDVAVMRERRYRVRCGPETFPKKAGELLEMAGWSSPGELSLPQLLNRAVGAAAEGETPVLLRQLRDTCSDFKKGPALSGSVSSEVRGLYCQQAGLRRARVGVTRTRPALFTRSHGDTMEANAYDVIVIGGGISGLSAAKLLMESGLNPVVLEARDRVGGRTYTVQNKQTKWVDLGGAYIGPTQNRILRLAKQYGVQTYKVNEQESLVHHVKGKSYPYKGSFPPVWNPLALLDYNNLWRTMDKMGMEIPKEAPWRAPHAEEWDKMTMQELFKKVCWTSVARRFATLFVNVNVTSEPHEVSALWFLWYVKQCGGTMRIFSTTNGGQERKFVGGSSQISECMARELGDRVKLDSAVYSIDQTGDMVLVKTLHEDTYKAKYVILAIPPGLNLKIHFKPELPPIRNQLIHRVPMGSVIKCMVYYRENFWRKKGYCGSMVIEDEEAPIGLTLDDTKPDGTVPAIMGKKRICEIYARVLGSDDALHQTVMNFTFFL
;
A
#
# COMPACT_ATOMS: atom_id res chain seq x y z
N MET A 1 30.49 -7.86 56.54
CA MET A 1 29.66 -6.88 57.26
C MET A 1 29.21 -5.85 56.24
N THR A 2 27.96 -5.63 55.88
CA THR A 2 26.63 -6.10 56.33
C THR A 2 25.62 -5.73 55.22
N HIS A 3 24.58 -6.56 55.07
CA HIS A 3 23.39 -6.49 54.19
C HIS A 3 22.54 -5.20 54.36
N ALA A 4 21.61 -4.80 53.46
CA ALA A 4 20.47 -5.48 52.79
C ALA A 4 20.01 -4.64 51.55
N GLY A 5 19.21 -5.03 50.54
CA GLY A 5 18.37 -6.20 50.19
C GLY A 5 17.18 -5.75 49.28
N SER A 6 16.84 -6.55 48.25
CA SER A 6 15.60 -6.57 47.40
C SER A 6 15.26 -5.32 46.53
N ASP A 7 14.71 -5.36 45.30
CA ASP A 7 14.14 -6.42 44.45
C ASP A 7 14.04 -5.97 42.96
N VAL A 8 14.02 -6.95 42.06
CA VAL A 8 13.92 -6.84 40.59
C VAL A 8 12.46 -6.70 40.15
N ALA A 9 12.13 -5.75 39.26
CA ALA A 9 10.79 -5.61 38.68
C ALA A 9 10.78 -5.80 37.14
N VAL A 10 10.24 -6.95 36.75
CA VAL A 10 9.85 -7.35 35.40
C VAL A 10 8.60 -6.58 34.96
N MET A 11 8.64 -5.90 33.80
CA MET A 11 7.44 -5.29 33.20
C MET A 11 6.51 -6.38 32.65
N ARG A 12 5.37 -6.60 33.33
CA ARG A 12 4.21 -7.36 32.81
C ARG A 12 3.20 -6.41 32.17
N GLU A 13 2.68 -6.81 31.01
CA GLU A 13 1.53 -6.22 30.32
C GLU A 13 0.31 -6.09 31.25
N ARG A 14 -0.24 -4.88 31.39
CA ARG A 14 -1.53 -4.67 32.04
C ARG A 14 -2.66 -4.90 31.04
N ARG A 15 -3.38 -6.02 31.20
CA ARG A 15 -4.72 -6.21 30.62
C ARG A 15 -5.72 -5.27 31.30
N TYR A 16 -6.39 -4.43 30.53
CA TYR A 16 -7.60 -3.75 30.98
C TYR A 16 -8.74 -4.78 31.07
N ARG A 17 -9.20 -5.09 32.29
CA ARG A 17 -10.46 -5.81 32.56
C ARG A 17 -11.55 -4.75 32.76
N VAL A 18 -12.48 -4.63 31.81
CA VAL A 18 -13.77 -3.97 32.07
C VAL A 18 -14.67 -5.00 32.75
N ARG A 19 -15.04 -4.76 34.02
CA ARG A 19 -16.13 -5.48 34.69
C ARG A 19 -17.44 -4.76 34.31
N CYS A 20 -18.36 -5.45 33.64
CA CYS A 20 -19.75 -5.01 33.58
C CYS A 20 -20.50 -5.63 34.76
N GLY A 21 -21.05 -4.79 35.65
CA GLY A 21 -21.98 -5.20 36.70
C GLY A 21 -23.42 -5.35 36.18
N PRO A 22 -24.37 -5.84 37.00
CA PRO A 22 -25.71 -6.24 36.56
C PRO A 22 -26.67 -5.09 36.18
N GLU A 23 -26.23 -3.84 36.27
CA GLU A 23 -27.09 -2.69 36.02
C GLU A 23 -26.81 -2.09 34.64
N THR A 24 -27.41 -2.69 33.60
CA THR A 24 -27.87 -2.04 32.35
C THR A 24 -28.59 -3.06 31.48
N PHE A 25 -29.61 -3.72 32.04
CA PHE A 25 -30.62 -4.43 31.24
C PHE A 25 -31.77 -3.45 30.97
N PRO A 26 -32.01 -2.97 29.74
CA PRO A 26 -33.13 -2.08 29.48
C PRO A 26 -34.45 -2.85 29.60
N LYS A 27 -35.38 -2.35 30.43
CA LYS A 27 -36.73 -2.93 30.68
C LYS A 27 -37.47 -3.44 29.43
N LYS A 28 -37.30 -2.75 28.28
CA LYS A 28 -37.91 -3.13 26.99
C LYS A 28 -37.41 -4.46 26.40
N ALA A 29 -36.18 -4.88 26.70
CA ALA A 29 -35.65 -6.16 26.21
C ALA A 29 -36.20 -7.35 27.01
N GLY A 30 -36.53 -7.14 28.28
CA GLY A 30 -37.21 -8.14 29.12
C GLY A 30 -38.66 -8.38 28.70
N GLU A 31 -39.40 -7.30 28.41
CA GLU A 31 -40.80 -7.37 27.96
C GLU A 31 -40.96 -8.13 26.62
N LEU A 32 -40.00 -7.99 25.69
CA LEU A 32 -40.00 -8.69 24.40
C LEU A 32 -39.72 -10.19 24.50
N LEU A 33 -38.96 -10.62 25.51
CA LEU A 33 -38.67 -12.03 25.76
C LEU A 33 -39.84 -12.75 26.46
N GLU A 34 -40.58 -12.04 27.31
CA GLU A 34 -41.82 -12.54 27.91
C GLU A 34 -42.95 -12.69 26.86
N MET A 35 -43.08 -11.74 25.92
CA MET A 35 -44.08 -11.84 24.84
C MET A 35 -43.81 -13.00 23.86
N ALA A 36 -42.56 -13.49 23.80
CA ALA A 36 -42.19 -14.68 23.03
C ALA A 36 -42.36 -16.00 23.82
N GLY A 37 -42.83 -15.94 25.07
CA GLY A 37 -43.12 -17.10 25.93
C GLY A 37 -41.89 -17.70 26.63
N TRP A 38 -40.78 -16.98 26.72
CA TRP A 38 -39.51 -17.53 27.20
C TRP A 38 -39.20 -17.03 28.61
N SER A 39 -39.28 -17.93 29.60
CA SER A 39 -38.83 -17.65 30.97
C SER A 39 -37.30 -17.65 31.04
N SER A 40 -36.74 -16.59 31.61
CA SER A 40 -35.30 -16.33 31.74
C SER A 40 -34.52 -17.51 32.31
N PRO A 41 -33.45 -17.99 31.63
CA PRO A 41 -32.30 -18.59 32.28
C PRO A 41 -31.13 -17.60 32.22
N GLY A 42 -30.72 -17.11 33.38
CA GLY A 42 -29.56 -16.23 33.52
C GLY A 42 -28.28 -17.00 33.23
N GLU A 43 -27.74 -16.86 32.02
CA GLU A 43 -26.30 -17.05 31.70
C GLU A 43 -25.93 -16.77 30.22
N LEU A 44 -26.73 -16.01 29.47
CA LEU A 44 -26.44 -15.70 28.07
C LEU A 44 -26.10 -14.21 27.85
N SER A 45 -25.05 -13.97 27.06
CA SER A 45 -24.67 -12.63 26.63
C SER A 45 -25.60 -12.09 25.53
N LEU A 46 -25.76 -10.76 25.43
CA LEU A 46 -26.66 -10.10 24.47
C LEU A 46 -26.46 -10.55 23.00
N PRO A 47 -25.22 -10.77 22.49
CA PRO A 47 -25.02 -11.30 21.14
C PRO A 47 -25.53 -12.74 20.95
N GLN A 48 -25.48 -13.57 21.99
CA GLN A 48 -25.97 -14.95 21.94
C GLN A 48 -27.50 -15.01 21.93
N LEU A 49 -28.16 -14.11 22.68
CA LEU A 49 -29.61 -13.93 22.65
C LEU A 49 -30.10 -13.45 21.27
N LEU A 50 -29.40 -12.49 20.66
CA LEU A 50 -29.72 -11.99 19.31
C LEU A 50 -29.53 -13.08 18.23
N ASN A 51 -28.45 -13.86 18.28
CA ASN A 51 -28.26 -14.96 17.33
C ASN A 51 -29.32 -16.07 17.49
N ARG A 52 -29.76 -16.37 18.71
CA ARG A 52 -30.88 -17.31 18.94
C ARG A 52 -32.21 -16.78 18.44
N ALA A 53 -32.50 -15.49 18.63
CA ALA A 53 -33.72 -14.86 18.12
C ALA A 53 -33.76 -14.83 16.58
N VAL A 54 -32.61 -14.61 15.92
CA VAL A 54 -32.47 -14.68 14.46
C VAL A 54 -32.64 -16.12 13.96
N GLY A 55 -32.12 -17.11 14.68
CA GLY A 55 -32.33 -18.53 14.38
C GLY A 55 -33.80 -18.95 14.49
N ALA A 56 -34.49 -18.55 15.56
CA ALA A 56 -35.91 -18.88 15.79
C ALA A 56 -36.84 -18.22 14.74
N ALA A 57 -36.53 -17.01 14.29
CA ALA A 57 -37.30 -16.33 13.24
C ALA A 57 -37.15 -16.99 11.85
N ALA A 58 -36.11 -17.80 11.63
CA ALA A 58 -35.91 -18.56 10.40
C ALA A 58 -36.75 -19.85 10.34
N GLU A 59 -37.22 -20.35 11.49
CA GLU A 59 -38.02 -21.59 11.58
C GLU A 59 -39.54 -21.36 11.63
N GLY A 60 -39.99 -20.10 11.61
CA GLY A 60 -41.38 -19.72 11.37
C GLY A 60 -42.07 -19.12 12.59
N GLU A 61 -42.22 -17.79 12.61
CA GLU A 61 -43.47 -17.06 12.83
C GLU A 61 -43.23 -15.52 12.91
N THR A 62 -44.17 -14.79 12.32
CA THR A 62 -44.50 -13.35 12.40
C THR A 62 -43.46 -12.26 11.97
N PRO A 63 -43.61 -11.67 10.76
CA PRO A 63 -42.80 -10.55 10.22
C PRO A 63 -42.76 -9.26 11.07
N VAL A 64 -43.65 -9.11 12.05
CA VAL A 64 -43.76 -7.93 12.91
C VAL A 64 -42.60 -7.86 13.92
N LEU A 65 -42.16 -9.01 14.44
CA LEU A 65 -41.10 -9.12 15.45
C LEU A 65 -39.73 -8.72 14.88
N LEU A 66 -39.45 -9.16 13.63
CA LEU A 66 -38.23 -8.82 12.89
C LEU A 66 -38.11 -7.32 12.59
N ARG A 67 -39.24 -6.62 12.40
CA ARG A 67 -39.26 -5.17 12.19
C ARG A 67 -38.93 -4.41 13.47
N GLN A 68 -39.51 -4.81 14.60
CA GLN A 68 -39.25 -4.19 15.91
C GLN A 68 -37.82 -4.46 16.42
N LEU A 69 -37.26 -5.64 16.18
CA LEU A 69 -35.85 -5.95 16.48
C LEU A 69 -34.88 -5.10 15.66
N ARG A 70 -35.19 -4.88 14.37
CA ARG A 70 -34.38 -4.03 13.49
C ARG A 70 -34.37 -2.57 13.94
N ASP A 71 -35.51 -2.04 14.39
CA ASP A 71 -35.60 -0.65 14.85
C ASP A 71 -34.91 -0.46 16.20
N THR A 72 -34.97 -1.46 17.09
CA THR A 72 -34.23 -1.44 18.36
C THR A 72 -32.71 -1.52 18.15
N CYS A 73 -32.24 -2.28 17.14
CA CYS A 73 -30.81 -2.32 16.76
C CYS A 73 -30.35 -1.04 16.04
N SER A 74 -31.26 -0.30 15.39
CA SER A 74 -30.97 0.99 14.78
C SER A 74 -30.60 2.05 15.83
N ASP A 75 -31.25 2.03 16.99
CA ASP A 75 -30.93 2.95 18.10
C ASP A 75 -29.58 2.65 18.77
N PHE A 76 -29.09 1.41 18.70
CA PHE A 76 -27.75 1.02 19.18
C PHE A 76 -26.59 1.53 18.31
N LYS A 77 -26.86 2.05 17.09
CA LYS A 77 -25.81 2.59 16.20
C LYS A 77 -25.17 3.90 16.65
N LYS A 78 -25.50 4.43 17.84
CA LYS A 78 -24.90 5.64 18.41
C LYS A 78 -23.86 5.38 19.52
N GLY A 79 -23.34 4.16 19.65
CA GLY A 79 -22.21 3.83 20.53
C GLY A 79 -21.05 3.13 19.80
N PRO A 80 -19.78 3.25 20.25
CA PRO A 80 -18.63 2.76 19.52
C PRO A 80 -18.31 1.30 19.91
N ALA A 81 -18.94 0.33 19.25
CA ALA A 81 -18.43 -1.02 19.01
C ALA A 81 -19.53 -1.87 18.36
N LEU A 82 -19.14 -2.76 17.43
CA LEU A 82 -19.96 -3.71 16.65
C LEU A 82 -20.49 -3.15 15.32
N SER A 83 -19.84 -3.48 14.20
CA SER A 83 -20.55 -3.97 13.00
C SER A 83 -19.59 -4.42 11.90
N GLY A 84 -19.65 -5.72 11.59
CA GLY A 84 -19.08 -6.33 10.38
C GLY A 84 -19.88 -7.56 9.94
N SER A 85 -20.28 -8.43 10.87
CA SER A 85 -20.88 -9.73 10.55
C SER A 85 -22.42 -9.80 10.50
N VAL A 86 -23.14 -8.96 11.27
CA VAL A 86 -24.62 -9.09 11.37
C VAL A 86 -25.38 -8.44 10.19
N SER A 87 -24.74 -7.50 9.48
CA SER A 87 -25.38 -6.78 8.36
C SER A 87 -25.46 -7.58 7.06
N SER A 88 -24.61 -8.59 6.89
CA SER A 88 -24.52 -9.38 5.65
C SER A 88 -25.57 -10.49 5.59
N GLU A 89 -25.87 -11.14 6.72
CA GLU A 89 -26.80 -12.26 6.77
C GLU A 89 -28.27 -11.83 6.58
N VAL A 90 -28.65 -10.67 7.12
CA VAL A 90 -30.03 -10.13 6.98
C VAL A 90 -30.33 -9.66 5.55
N ARG A 91 -29.31 -9.26 4.78
CA ARG A 91 -29.49 -8.87 3.36
C ARG A 91 -29.64 -10.06 2.42
N GLY A 92 -29.08 -11.22 2.76
CA GLY A 92 -29.17 -12.44 1.95
C GLY A 92 -30.58 -13.02 1.89
N LEU A 93 -31.30 -13.00 3.01
CA LEU A 93 -32.64 -13.60 3.14
C LEU A 93 -33.73 -12.90 2.32
N TYR A 94 -33.60 -11.62 2.01
CA TYR A 94 -34.59 -10.88 1.20
C TYR A 94 -34.47 -11.15 -0.31
N CYS A 95 -33.32 -11.65 -0.79
CA CYS A 95 -33.08 -11.84 -2.22
C CYS A 95 -33.60 -13.18 -2.76
N GLN A 96 -33.90 -14.16 -1.90
CA GLN A 96 -34.39 -15.48 -2.33
C GLN A 96 -35.92 -15.58 -2.53
N GLN A 97 -36.72 -14.63 -2.05
CA GLN A 97 -38.19 -14.69 -2.17
C GLN A 97 -38.77 -13.97 -3.41
N ALA A 98 -37.97 -13.25 -4.20
CA ALA A 98 -38.49 -12.38 -5.27
C ALA A 98 -38.45 -12.96 -6.70
N GLY A 99 -38.10 -14.23 -6.90
CA GLY A 99 -37.83 -14.80 -8.23
C GLY A 99 -38.60 -16.08 -8.57
N LEU A 100 -39.94 -16.02 -8.68
CA LEU A 100 -40.74 -17.14 -9.18
C LEU A 100 -41.83 -16.64 -10.14
N ARG A 101 -41.71 -16.97 -11.44
CA ARG A 101 -42.81 -17.31 -12.38
C ARG A 101 -42.32 -17.48 -13.84
N ARG A 102 -42.26 -18.72 -14.33
CA ARG A 102 -43.10 -19.27 -15.43
C ARG A 102 -42.54 -20.59 -15.97
N ALA A 103 -43.43 -21.56 -16.08
CA ALA A 103 -43.20 -22.91 -16.60
C ALA A 103 -43.23 -22.98 -18.14
N ARG A 104 -42.59 -24.01 -18.73
CA ARG A 104 -43.08 -24.78 -19.89
C ARG A 104 -42.29 -26.08 -20.13
N VAL A 105 -43.02 -27.19 -20.01
CA VAL A 105 -43.07 -28.46 -20.78
C VAL A 105 -41.87 -28.89 -21.64
N GLY A 106 -41.19 -29.94 -21.18
CA GLY A 106 -41.05 -31.29 -21.80
C GLY A 106 -40.40 -31.48 -23.18
N VAL A 107 -39.29 -32.23 -23.23
CA VAL A 107 -39.02 -33.33 -24.18
C VAL A 107 -38.04 -34.32 -23.53
N THR A 108 -38.40 -35.61 -23.55
CA THR A 108 -37.62 -36.77 -23.12
C THR A 108 -36.50 -37.11 -24.12
N ARG A 109 -35.29 -37.36 -23.62
CA ARG A 109 -34.25 -38.08 -24.37
C ARG A 109 -33.42 -38.93 -23.40
N THR A 110 -33.49 -40.24 -23.61
CA THR A 110 -32.76 -41.29 -22.90
C THR A 110 -31.25 -41.13 -23.08
N ARG A 111 -30.48 -41.20 -21.99
CA ARG A 111 -29.01 -41.31 -21.98
C ARG A 111 -28.62 -42.74 -21.55
N PRO A 112 -27.60 -43.38 -22.15
CA PRO A 112 -27.13 -44.68 -21.71
C PRO A 112 -26.39 -44.57 -20.37
N ALA A 113 -26.41 -45.66 -19.61
CA ALA A 113 -25.83 -45.77 -18.28
C ALA A 113 -24.33 -45.43 -18.25
N LEU A 114 -23.97 -44.50 -17.37
CA LEU A 114 -22.58 -44.24 -16.97
C LEU A 114 -22.15 -45.29 -15.95
N PHE A 115 -21.07 -46.00 -16.28
CA PHE A 115 -20.29 -46.79 -15.34
C PHE A 115 -19.89 -45.90 -14.14
N THR A 116 -20.34 -46.25 -12.95
CA THR A 116 -19.86 -45.68 -11.70
C THR A 116 -18.48 -46.27 -11.39
N ARG A 117 -17.43 -45.47 -11.60
CA ARG A 117 -16.13 -45.74 -10.97
C ARG A 117 -16.17 -45.16 -9.56
N SER A 118 -15.97 -46.04 -8.59
CA SER A 118 -16.02 -45.80 -7.16
C SER A 118 -14.96 -44.79 -6.71
N HIS A 119 -15.35 -44.03 -5.68
CA HIS A 119 -14.60 -42.97 -5.03
C HIS A 119 -13.20 -43.41 -4.57
N GLY A 120 -12.22 -42.58 -4.92
CA GLY A 120 -10.88 -42.59 -4.37
C GLY A 120 -10.14 -41.27 -4.63
N ASP A 121 -10.82 -40.11 -4.54
CA ASP A 121 -10.20 -38.80 -4.74
C ASP A 121 -10.40 -37.90 -3.52
N THR A 122 -9.53 -38.10 -2.52
CA THR A 122 -9.27 -37.10 -1.49
C THR A 122 -7.81 -36.64 -1.67
N MET A 123 -7.60 -35.54 -2.42
CA MET A 123 -6.42 -34.64 -2.46
C MET A 123 -6.02 -34.05 -3.85
N GLU A 124 -6.89 -33.99 -4.87
CA GLU A 124 -6.57 -33.32 -6.16
C GLU A 124 -7.01 -31.83 -6.28
N ALA A 125 -7.51 -31.22 -5.20
CA ALA A 125 -8.24 -29.95 -5.31
C ALA A 125 -7.40 -28.66 -5.56
N ASN A 126 -6.07 -28.69 -5.45
CA ASN A 126 -5.22 -27.48 -5.47
C ASN A 126 -4.03 -27.55 -6.47
N ALA A 127 -4.24 -28.14 -7.65
CA ALA A 127 -3.24 -28.13 -8.72
C ALA A 127 -3.40 -26.90 -9.63
N TYR A 128 -2.36 -26.08 -9.72
CA TYR A 128 -2.29 -24.87 -10.54
C TYR A 128 -1.19 -24.99 -11.61
N ASP A 129 -1.26 -24.20 -12.68
CA ASP A 129 -0.12 -24.11 -13.61
C ASP A 129 1.00 -23.27 -12.99
N VAL A 130 0.63 -22.16 -12.33
CA VAL A 130 1.57 -21.21 -11.73
C VAL A 130 1.06 -20.68 -10.40
N ILE A 131 1.89 -20.71 -9.35
CA ILE A 131 1.65 -19.97 -8.10
C ILE A 131 2.41 -18.64 -8.16
N VAL A 132 1.71 -17.53 -7.92
CA VAL A 132 2.30 -16.20 -7.83
C VAL A 132 2.29 -15.75 -6.37
N ILE A 133 3.47 -15.51 -5.80
CA ILE A 133 3.63 -15.09 -4.41
C ILE A 133 3.72 -13.57 -4.36
N GLY A 134 2.71 -12.94 -3.77
CA GLY A 134 2.56 -11.49 -3.63
C GLY A 134 1.50 -10.88 -4.55
N GLY A 135 0.42 -10.36 -3.98
CA GLY A 135 -0.69 -9.65 -4.63
C GLY A 135 -0.45 -8.15 -4.81
N GLY A 136 0.81 -7.73 -5.03
CA GLY A 136 1.12 -6.38 -5.50
C GLY A 136 0.92 -6.21 -7.01
N ILE A 137 1.13 -5.00 -7.54
CA ILE A 137 0.99 -4.72 -8.99
C ILE A 137 1.74 -5.74 -9.86
N SER A 138 2.97 -6.10 -9.49
CA SER A 138 3.79 -7.05 -10.26
C SER A 138 3.19 -8.45 -10.31
N GLY A 139 2.77 -9.01 -9.16
CA GLY A 139 2.22 -10.35 -9.11
C GLY A 139 0.84 -10.44 -9.75
N LEU A 140 -0.03 -9.45 -9.52
CA LEU A 140 -1.34 -9.38 -10.16
C LEU A 140 -1.23 -9.22 -11.68
N SER A 141 -0.28 -8.42 -12.18
CA SER A 141 -0.03 -8.29 -13.61
C SER A 141 0.46 -9.61 -14.23
N ALA A 142 1.33 -10.34 -13.52
CA ALA A 142 1.80 -11.65 -13.97
C ALA A 142 0.66 -12.67 -14.01
N ALA A 143 -0.12 -12.77 -12.94
CA ALA A 143 -1.28 -13.68 -12.88
C ALA A 143 -2.32 -13.35 -13.96
N LYS A 144 -2.62 -12.06 -14.17
CA LYS A 144 -3.50 -11.63 -15.26
C LYS A 144 -3.01 -12.10 -16.62
N LEU A 145 -1.74 -11.86 -16.95
CA LEU A 145 -1.17 -12.28 -18.24
C LEU A 145 -1.21 -13.80 -18.42
N LEU A 146 -0.93 -14.56 -17.35
CA LEU A 146 -1.01 -16.03 -17.37
C LEU A 146 -2.45 -16.51 -17.61
N MET A 147 -3.43 -15.91 -16.92
CA MET A 147 -4.85 -16.22 -17.11
C MET A 147 -5.33 -15.87 -18.53
N GLU A 148 -4.94 -14.71 -19.06
CA GLU A 148 -5.24 -14.31 -20.45
C GLU A 148 -4.61 -15.25 -21.48
N SER A 149 -3.50 -15.91 -21.12
CA SER A 149 -2.84 -16.92 -21.95
C SER A 149 -3.43 -18.32 -21.81
N GLY A 150 -4.54 -18.48 -21.08
CA GLY A 150 -5.24 -19.75 -20.89
C GLY A 150 -4.64 -20.67 -19.81
N LEU A 151 -3.73 -20.17 -18.99
CA LEU A 151 -3.17 -20.92 -17.85
C LEU A 151 -4.03 -20.73 -16.58
N ASN A 152 -3.85 -21.61 -15.60
CA ASN A 152 -4.51 -21.54 -14.30
C ASN A 152 -3.58 -21.00 -13.19
N PRO A 153 -3.48 -19.67 -12.98
CA PRO A 153 -2.67 -19.10 -11.90
C PRO A 153 -3.46 -18.99 -10.59
N VAL A 154 -2.73 -19.05 -9.47
CA VAL A 154 -3.22 -18.61 -8.14
C VAL A 154 -2.28 -17.55 -7.56
N VAL A 155 -2.83 -16.53 -6.93
CA VAL A 155 -2.06 -15.48 -6.25
C VAL A 155 -2.19 -15.68 -4.74
N LEU A 156 -1.06 -15.82 -4.05
CA LEU A 156 -0.99 -15.90 -2.59
C LEU A 156 -0.47 -14.58 -2.04
N GLU A 157 -1.36 -13.79 -1.41
CA GLU A 157 -1.03 -12.50 -0.80
C GLU A 157 -1.02 -12.62 0.72
N ALA A 158 0.05 -12.14 1.34
CA ALA A 158 0.25 -12.27 2.79
C ALA A 158 -0.70 -11.42 3.63
N ARG A 159 -1.22 -10.30 3.09
CA ARG A 159 -2.12 -9.39 3.80
C ARG A 159 -3.59 -9.69 3.49
N ASP A 160 -4.44 -9.05 4.27
CA ASP A 160 -5.89 -8.91 4.09
C ASP A 160 -6.27 -8.01 2.89
N ARG A 161 -5.30 -7.58 2.07
CA ARG A 161 -5.50 -6.68 0.94
C ARG A 161 -4.46 -6.90 -0.16
N VAL A 162 -4.85 -6.59 -1.39
CA VAL A 162 -3.93 -6.46 -2.52
C VAL A 162 -3.23 -5.09 -2.55
N GLY A 163 -2.31 -4.92 -3.51
CA GLY A 163 -1.64 -3.66 -3.82
C GLY A 163 -0.23 -3.52 -3.25
N GLY A 164 0.08 -4.23 -2.16
CA GLY A 164 1.42 -4.20 -1.57
C GLY A 164 1.86 -2.78 -1.20
N ARG A 165 2.85 -2.25 -1.95
CA ARG A 165 3.43 -0.90 -1.77
C ARG A 165 2.56 0.25 -2.32
N THR A 166 1.47 -0.06 -3.02
CA THR A 166 0.38 0.90 -3.25
C THR A 166 -0.71 0.67 -2.22
N TYR A 167 -1.16 1.74 -1.58
CA TYR A 167 -2.21 1.67 -0.57
C TYR A 167 -2.99 2.97 -0.54
N THR A 168 -4.23 2.92 -0.99
CA THR A 168 -5.19 4.02 -0.93
C THR A 168 -6.10 3.83 0.27
N VAL A 169 -6.19 4.86 1.11
CA VAL A 169 -7.19 4.95 2.18
C VAL A 169 -8.31 5.87 1.74
N GLN A 170 -9.56 5.45 1.96
CA GLN A 170 -10.76 6.23 1.67
C GLN A 170 -11.51 6.55 2.96
N ASN A 171 -11.90 7.80 3.13
CA ASN A 171 -12.76 8.23 4.22
C ASN A 171 -13.48 9.55 3.87
N LYS A 172 -14.48 9.94 4.67
CA LYS A 172 -15.28 11.14 4.42
C LYS A 172 -14.47 12.44 4.42
N GLN A 173 -13.40 12.51 5.21
CA GLN A 173 -12.61 13.73 5.40
C GLN A 173 -11.66 13.99 4.22
N THR A 174 -11.03 12.92 3.71
CA THR A 174 -9.96 13.01 2.69
C THR A 174 -10.41 12.63 1.29
N LYS A 175 -11.65 12.09 1.16
CA LYS A 175 -12.16 11.34 0.01
C LYS A 175 -11.31 10.08 -0.24
N TRP A 176 -10.10 10.25 -0.77
CA TRP A 176 -9.09 9.21 -0.90
C TRP A 176 -7.68 9.80 -0.69
N VAL A 177 -6.74 8.99 -0.24
CA VAL A 177 -5.33 9.35 -0.14
C VAL A 177 -4.45 8.15 -0.41
N ASP A 178 -3.47 8.30 -1.30
CA ASP A 178 -2.44 7.29 -1.52
C ASP A 178 -1.37 7.41 -0.44
N LEU A 179 -1.39 6.48 0.50
CA LEU A 179 -0.38 6.36 1.53
C LEU A 179 0.91 5.74 0.97
N GLY A 180 0.81 4.88 -0.06
CA GLY A 180 1.95 4.31 -0.78
C GLY A 180 2.35 5.04 -2.06
N GLY A 181 2.86 4.26 -3.04
CA GLY A 181 3.20 4.76 -4.37
C GLY A 181 1.98 5.35 -5.08
N ALA A 182 2.11 6.56 -5.63
CA ALA A 182 0.97 7.32 -6.15
C ALA A 182 1.22 7.96 -7.52
N TYR A 183 2.49 8.28 -7.80
CA TYR A 183 2.86 9.09 -8.95
C TYR A 183 3.13 8.24 -10.19
N ILE A 184 2.70 8.77 -11.32
CA ILE A 184 2.94 8.24 -12.66
C ILE A 184 3.25 9.38 -13.61
N GLY A 185 3.94 9.08 -14.71
CA GLY A 185 4.34 10.11 -15.67
C GLY A 185 4.63 9.58 -17.07
N PRO A 186 5.06 10.46 -17.98
CA PRO A 186 5.49 10.07 -19.33
C PRO A 186 6.54 8.96 -19.28
N THR A 187 6.59 8.13 -20.32
CA THR A 187 7.43 6.92 -20.46
C THR A 187 7.03 5.72 -19.60
N GLN A 188 6.20 5.90 -18.56
CA GLN A 188 5.66 4.81 -17.75
C GLN A 188 4.44 4.14 -18.43
N ASN A 189 4.62 3.74 -19.69
CA ASN A 189 3.54 3.34 -20.59
C ASN A 189 2.79 2.08 -20.14
N ARG A 190 3.45 1.17 -19.42
CA ARG A 190 2.83 -0.10 -18.97
C ARG A 190 1.73 0.13 -17.95
N ILE A 191 2.00 0.97 -16.94
CA ILE A 191 1.01 1.29 -15.90
C ILE A 191 -0.09 2.21 -16.45
N LEU A 192 0.26 3.15 -17.33
CA LEU A 192 -0.73 3.99 -18.04
C LEU A 192 -1.68 3.15 -18.91
N ARG A 193 -1.17 2.11 -19.58
CA ARG A 193 -1.99 1.17 -20.34
C ARG A 193 -2.96 0.40 -19.45
N LEU A 194 -2.51 -0.11 -18.29
CA LEU A 194 -3.38 -0.79 -17.33
C LEU A 194 -4.47 0.15 -16.81
N ALA A 195 -4.11 1.39 -16.46
CA ALA A 195 -5.08 2.38 -16.02
C ALA A 195 -6.13 2.66 -17.09
N LYS A 196 -5.71 2.84 -18.36
CA LYS A 196 -6.61 3.01 -19.50
C LYS A 196 -7.54 1.79 -19.68
N GLN A 197 -7.01 0.57 -19.58
CA GLN A 197 -7.79 -0.66 -19.71
C GLN A 197 -8.89 -0.76 -18.65
N TYR A 198 -8.62 -0.33 -17.41
CA TYR A 198 -9.59 -0.34 -16.32
C TYR A 198 -10.43 0.95 -16.21
N GLY A 199 -10.29 1.89 -17.14
CA GLY A 199 -11.00 3.18 -17.10
C GLY A 199 -10.58 4.09 -15.94
N VAL A 200 -9.43 3.85 -15.33
CA VAL A 200 -8.90 4.66 -14.22
C VAL A 200 -8.27 5.92 -14.78
N GLN A 201 -8.90 7.06 -14.50
CA GLN A 201 -8.45 8.36 -14.98
C GLN A 201 -7.22 8.86 -14.22
N THR A 202 -6.45 9.74 -14.87
CA THR A 202 -5.30 10.40 -14.26
C THR A 202 -5.52 11.91 -14.21
N TYR A 203 -4.93 12.58 -13.22
CA TYR A 203 -4.93 14.03 -13.12
C TYR A 203 -3.50 14.54 -12.88
N LYS A 204 -3.21 15.77 -13.29
CA LYS A 204 -1.90 16.38 -13.11
C LYS A 204 -1.72 16.86 -11.68
N VAL A 205 -0.52 16.65 -11.13
CA VAL A 205 -0.09 17.31 -9.88
C VAL A 205 0.01 18.81 -10.13
N ASN A 206 -0.34 19.63 -9.12
CA ASN A 206 -0.31 21.08 -9.27
C ASN A 206 1.12 21.60 -9.38
N GLU A 207 1.41 22.31 -10.46
CA GLU A 207 2.69 23.00 -10.71
C GLU A 207 2.44 24.29 -11.50
N GLN A 208 1.27 24.93 -11.31
CA GLN A 208 0.91 26.15 -12.05
C GLN A 208 1.66 27.37 -11.50
N GLU A 209 1.69 27.49 -10.19
CA GLU A 209 2.39 28.56 -9.48
C GLU A 209 3.86 28.20 -9.21
N SER A 210 4.60 29.00 -8.44
CA SER A 210 6.04 28.79 -8.23
C SER A 210 6.32 27.62 -7.28
N LEU A 211 7.39 26.88 -7.54
CA LEU A 211 8.00 25.97 -6.55
C LEU A 211 8.77 26.82 -5.53
N VAL A 212 9.06 26.25 -4.36
CA VAL A 212 9.87 26.93 -3.33
C VAL A 212 11.13 26.13 -3.03
N HIS A 213 12.28 26.79 -3.06
CA HIS A 213 13.53 26.25 -2.55
C HIS A 213 13.82 26.92 -1.20
N HIS A 214 13.84 26.14 -0.12
CA HIS A 214 14.16 26.62 1.22
C HIS A 214 15.56 26.17 1.62
N VAL A 215 16.44 27.12 1.91
CA VAL A 215 17.83 26.85 2.30
C VAL A 215 18.32 27.91 3.26
N LYS A 216 19.02 27.49 4.32
CA LYS A 216 19.57 28.40 5.36
C LYS A 216 18.51 29.37 5.93
N GLY A 217 17.30 28.87 6.21
CA GLY A 217 16.20 29.64 6.77
C GLY A 217 15.51 30.63 5.82
N LYS A 218 15.87 30.64 4.52
CA LYS A 218 15.27 31.54 3.52
C LYS A 218 14.58 30.74 2.42
N SER A 219 13.46 31.27 1.94
CA SER A 219 12.65 30.69 0.86
C SER A 219 12.82 31.46 -0.45
N TYR A 220 13.08 30.75 -1.53
CA TYR A 220 13.30 31.28 -2.86
C TYR A 220 12.28 30.67 -3.83
N PRO A 221 11.32 31.44 -4.35
CA PRO A 221 10.42 30.95 -5.39
C PRO A 221 11.17 30.73 -6.71
N TYR A 222 10.83 29.67 -7.43
CA TYR A 222 11.39 29.38 -8.74
C TYR A 222 10.43 28.61 -9.64
N LYS A 223 10.80 28.52 -10.92
CA LYS A 223 10.14 27.68 -11.93
C LYS A 223 11.16 26.75 -12.57
N GLY A 224 10.70 25.57 -12.99
CA GLY A 224 11.54 24.52 -13.57
C GLY A 224 11.86 23.41 -12.56
N SER A 225 12.55 22.38 -13.02
CA SER A 225 12.77 21.14 -12.26
C SER A 225 13.82 21.26 -11.15
N PHE A 226 14.74 22.21 -11.26
CA PHE A 226 15.84 22.39 -10.33
C PHE A 226 15.89 23.83 -9.82
N PRO A 227 16.22 24.06 -8.53
CA PRO A 227 16.40 25.40 -8.02
C PRO A 227 17.50 26.17 -8.77
N PRO A 228 17.30 27.46 -9.07
CA PRO A 228 18.30 28.27 -9.74
C PRO A 228 19.50 28.53 -8.83
N VAL A 229 20.70 28.49 -9.41
CA VAL A 229 21.97 28.80 -8.74
C VAL A 229 22.58 30.04 -9.40
N TRP A 230 22.70 31.13 -8.64
CA TRP A 230 23.16 32.42 -9.17
C TRP A 230 24.67 32.63 -9.11
N ASN A 231 25.38 31.97 -8.19
CA ASN A 231 26.83 32.04 -8.13
C ASN A 231 27.41 31.28 -9.35
N PRO A 232 28.20 31.93 -10.23
CA PRO A 232 28.67 31.32 -11.48
C PRO A 232 29.48 30.03 -11.26
N LEU A 233 30.32 29.96 -10.23
CA LEU A 233 31.12 28.76 -9.93
C LEU A 233 30.22 27.61 -9.46
N ALA A 234 29.25 27.91 -8.59
CA ALA A 234 28.28 26.92 -8.15
C ALA A 234 27.34 26.48 -9.29
N LEU A 235 26.99 27.37 -10.22
CA LEU A 235 26.19 27.04 -11.39
C LEU A 235 26.94 26.09 -12.34
N LEU A 236 28.22 26.35 -12.61
CA LEU A 236 29.07 25.47 -13.41
C LEU A 236 29.19 24.08 -12.78
N ASP A 237 29.42 24.03 -11.47
CA ASP A 237 29.50 22.79 -10.70
C ASP A 237 28.17 22.02 -10.70
N TYR A 238 27.05 22.71 -10.50
CA TYR A 238 25.70 22.13 -10.52
C TYR A 238 25.35 21.55 -11.89
N ASN A 239 25.64 22.29 -12.97
CA ASN A 239 25.47 21.79 -14.34
C ASN A 239 26.40 20.60 -14.62
N ASN A 240 27.66 20.70 -14.17
CA ASN A 240 28.62 19.62 -14.32
C ASN A 240 28.17 18.33 -13.62
N LEU A 241 27.62 18.43 -12.41
CA LEU A 241 27.11 17.30 -11.65
C LEU A 241 26.06 16.50 -12.44
N TRP A 242 24.96 17.14 -12.86
CA TRP A 242 23.87 16.43 -13.55
C TRP A 242 24.31 15.87 -14.89
N ARG A 243 25.07 16.66 -15.65
CA ARG A 243 25.64 16.21 -16.92
C ARG A 243 26.58 15.02 -16.73
N THR A 244 27.39 15.01 -15.68
CA THR A 244 28.31 13.91 -15.38
C THR A 244 27.55 12.65 -14.99
N MET A 245 26.54 12.77 -14.13
CA MET A 245 25.69 11.64 -13.73
C MET A 245 25.00 11.00 -14.94
N ASP A 246 24.39 11.79 -15.81
CA ASP A 246 23.73 11.27 -17.01
C ASP A 246 24.75 10.67 -18.00
N LYS A 247 25.94 11.29 -18.15
CA LYS A 247 27.03 10.73 -18.97
C LYS A 247 27.51 9.37 -18.48
N MET A 248 27.81 9.25 -17.18
CA MET A 248 28.19 7.96 -16.59
C MET A 248 27.05 6.94 -16.74
N GLY A 249 25.79 7.36 -16.57
CA GLY A 249 24.62 6.53 -16.80
C GLY A 249 24.52 5.97 -18.23
N MET A 250 24.94 6.71 -19.26
CA MET A 250 24.95 6.24 -20.64
C MET A 250 25.87 5.03 -20.86
N GLU A 251 26.97 4.91 -20.10
CA GLU A 251 27.92 3.79 -20.19
C GLU A 251 27.38 2.49 -19.57
N ILE A 252 26.35 2.57 -18.73
CA ILE A 252 25.85 1.42 -17.97
C ILE A 252 24.79 0.67 -18.77
N PRO A 253 24.97 -0.60 -19.15
CA PRO A 253 23.93 -1.37 -19.86
C PRO A 253 22.67 -1.51 -18.99
N LYS A 254 21.49 -1.29 -19.59
CA LYS A 254 20.21 -1.26 -18.84
C LYS A 254 19.90 -2.60 -18.16
N GLU A 255 20.05 -3.70 -18.91
CA GLU A 255 19.70 -5.06 -18.44
C GLU A 255 20.86 -5.75 -17.71
N ALA A 256 22.05 -5.15 -17.70
CA ALA A 256 23.26 -5.75 -17.12
C ALA A 256 24.23 -4.68 -16.60
N PRO A 257 23.89 -3.93 -15.52
CA PRO A 257 24.73 -2.87 -14.99
C PRO A 257 26.14 -3.34 -14.59
N TRP A 258 26.27 -4.59 -14.13
CA TRP A 258 27.56 -5.23 -13.80
C TRP A 258 28.50 -5.43 -15.00
N ARG A 259 28.04 -5.17 -16.23
CA ARG A 259 28.86 -5.19 -17.46
C ARG A 259 29.30 -3.81 -17.92
N ALA A 260 29.04 -2.74 -17.16
CA ALA A 260 29.54 -1.42 -17.49
C ALA A 260 31.10 -1.43 -17.53
N PRO A 261 31.75 -0.63 -18.40
CA PRO A 261 33.20 -0.59 -18.50
C PRO A 261 33.90 -0.31 -17.16
N HIS A 262 33.26 0.52 -16.32
CA HIS A 262 33.75 0.93 -15.01
C HIS A 262 32.94 0.33 -13.86
N ALA A 263 32.24 -0.80 -14.07
CA ALA A 263 31.32 -1.39 -13.09
C ALA A 263 31.99 -1.64 -11.73
N GLU A 264 33.18 -2.25 -11.73
CA GLU A 264 33.88 -2.59 -10.49
C GLU A 264 34.30 -1.36 -9.70
N GLU A 265 34.80 -0.31 -10.36
CA GLU A 265 35.18 0.94 -9.70
C GLU A 265 33.95 1.63 -9.09
N TRP A 266 32.88 1.76 -9.87
CA TRP A 266 31.69 2.48 -9.44
C TRP A 266 30.88 1.72 -8.39
N ASP A 267 30.93 0.39 -8.37
CA ASP A 267 30.20 -0.42 -7.38
C ASP A 267 30.94 -0.51 -6.04
N LYS A 268 32.26 -0.29 -6.05
CA LYS A 268 33.10 -0.23 -4.83
C LYS A 268 33.06 1.13 -4.14
N MET A 269 32.53 2.16 -4.79
CA MET A 269 32.36 3.48 -4.18
C MET A 269 30.90 3.77 -3.85
N THR A 270 30.71 4.53 -2.78
CA THR A 270 29.41 5.09 -2.42
C THR A 270 29.08 6.32 -3.26
N MET A 271 27.80 6.68 -3.34
CA MET A 271 27.41 7.97 -3.93
C MET A 271 28.02 9.17 -3.20
N GLN A 272 28.22 9.06 -1.88
CA GLN A 272 28.90 10.12 -1.11
C GLN A 272 30.34 10.33 -1.59
N GLU A 273 31.08 9.26 -1.85
CA GLU A 273 32.45 9.33 -2.37
C GLU A 273 32.47 9.88 -3.80
N LEU A 274 31.52 9.48 -4.64
CA LEU A 274 31.39 10.04 -5.99
C LEU A 274 31.16 11.56 -5.93
N PHE A 275 30.28 12.05 -5.05
CA PHE A 275 30.04 13.48 -4.88
C PHE A 275 31.25 14.24 -4.33
N LYS A 276 32.07 13.63 -3.48
CA LYS A 276 33.35 14.23 -3.05
C LYS A 276 34.32 14.41 -4.22
N LYS A 277 34.29 13.51 -5.22
CA LYS A 277 35.13 13.60 -6.43
C LYS A 277 34.57 14.59 -7.46
N VAL A 278 33.26 14.59 -7.69
CA VAL A 278 32.64 15.32 -8.80
C VAL A 278 32.26 16.76 -8.43
N CYS A 279 31.82 17.01 -7.20
CA CYS A 279 31.27 18.31 -6.80
C CYS A 279 32.32 19.18 -6.09
N TRP A 280 32.50 20.39 -6.59
CA TRP A 280 33.53 21.33 -6.14
C TRP A 280 33.00 22.20 -5.00
N THR A 281 31.71 22.49 -5.03
CA THR A 281 31.01 23.38 -4.11
C THR A 281 30.15 22.61 -3.12
N SER A 282 29.98 23.17 -1.92
CA SER A 282 29.03 22.65 -0.92
C SER A 282 27.57 22.82 -1.34
N VAL A 283 27.27 23.71 -2.29
CA VAL A 283 25.92 23.88 -2.85
C VAL A 283 25.55 22.65 -3.68
N ALA A 284 26.38 22.26 -4.64
CA ALA A 284 26.12 21.07 -5.45
C ALA A 284 26.09 19.80 -4.59
N ARG A 285 27.02 19.65 -3.64
CA ARG A 285 27.03 18.46 -2.74
C ARG A 285 25.77 18.32 -1.90
N ARG A 286 25.27 19.40 -1.28
CA ARG A 286 24.06 19.35 -0.44
C ARG A 286 22.82 18.97 -1.26
N PHE A 287 22.65 19.59 -2.41
CA PHE A 287 21.54 19.24 -3.29
C PHE A 287 21.68 17.81 -3.83
N ALA A 288 22.89 17.35 -4.15
CA ALA A 288 23.14 15.98 -4.60
C ALA A 288 22.75 14.94 -3.52
N THR A 289 23.04 15.23 -2.26
CA THR A 289 22.58 14.42 -1.11
C THR A 289 21.06 14.34 -1.08
N LEU A 290 20.36 15.48 -1.13
CA LEU A 290 18.90 15.50 -1.16
C LEU A 290 18.34 14.72 -2.35
N PHE A 291 18.97 14.85 -3.52
CA PHE A 291 18.58 14.10 -4.72
C PHE A 291 18.68 12.59 -4.51
N VAL A 292 19.72 12.07 -3.85
CA VAL A 292 19.80 10.65 -3.49
C VAL A 292 18.69 10.30 -2.49
N ASN A 293 18.55 11.05 -1.39
CA ASN A 293 17.56 10.74 -0.35
C ASN A 293 16.14 10.67 -0.91
N VAL A 294 15.76 11.59 -1.80
CA VAL A 294 14.42 11.64 -2.40
C VAL A 294 14.18 10.47 -3.36
N ASN A 295 15.17 10.11 -4.18
CA ASN A 295 14.98 9.11 -5.22
C ASN A 295 15.03 7.67 -4.70
N VAL A 296 15.84 7.41 -3.67
CA VAL A 296 16.07 6.03 -3.17
C VAL A 296 15.83 5.85 -1.68
N THR A 297 15.47 6.91 -0.95
CA THR A 297 15.08 6.85 0.48
C THR A 297 16.16 6.25 1.39
N SER A 298 17.41 6.49 1.02
CA SER A 298 18.62 6.06 1.74
C SER A 298 19.65 7.17 1.69
N GLU A 299 20.69 7.06 2.51
CA GLU A 299 21.78 8.04 2.54
C GLU A 299 22.81 7.79 1.43
N PRO A 300 23.48 8.84 0.90
CA PRO A 300 24.50 8.67 -0.14
C PRO A 300 25.66 7.75 0.26
N HIS A 301 25.93 7.57 1.55
CA HIS A 301 26.98 6.68 2.05
C HIS A 301 26.54 5.21 2.16
N GLU A 302 25.24 4.93 2.01
CA GLU A 302 24.69 3.56 2.06
C GLU A 302 24.58 2.92 0.67
N VAL A 303 24.58 3.73 -0.39
CA VAL A 303 24.27 3.27 -1.76
C VAL A 303 25.50 3.25 -2.66
N SER A 304 25.66 2.14 -3.40
CA SER A 304 26.66 2.00 -4.47
C SER A 304 26.44 3.05 -5.56
N ALA A 305 27.52 3.65 -6.05
CA ALA A 305 27.43 4.63 -7.12
C ALA A 305 27.00 4.00 -8.44
N LEU A 306 27.51 2.79 -8.77
CA LEU A 306 27.07 2.04 -9.95
C LEU A 306 25.56 1.84 -9.94
N TRP A 307 25.03 1.35 -8.82
CA TRP A 307 23.60 1.08 -8.69
C TRP A 307 22.77 2.34 -8.82
N PHE A 308 23.17 3.45 -8.18
CA PHE A 308 22.40 4.68 -8.23
C PHE A 308 22.42 5.33 -9.63
N LEU A 309 23.58 5.34 -10.30
CA LEU A 309 23.70 5.82 -11.69
C LEU A 309 22.84 4.98 -12.63
N TRP A 310 22.86 3.65 -12.47
CA TRP A 310 21.96 2.74 -13.19
C TRP A 310 20.49 3.08 -12.90
N TYR A 311 20.13 3.29 -11.63
CA TYR A 311 18.77 3.59 -11.19
C TYR A 311 18.24 4.88 -11.83
N VAL A 312 19.04 5.95 -11.85
CA VAL A 312 18.69 7.22 -12.52
C VAL A 312 18.53 7.00 -14.03
N LYS A 313 19.49 6.29 -14.65
CA LYS A 313 19.46 6.02 -16.09
C LYS A 313 18.22 5.24 -16.52
N GLN A 314 17.85 4.17 -15.81
CA GLN A 314 16.69 3.35 -16.18
C GLN A 314 15.34 4.11 -16.02
N CYS A 315 15.32 5.17 -15.20
CA CYS A 315 14.21 6.12 -15.10
C CYS A 315 14.23 7.23 -16.18
N GLY A 316 15.20 7.24 -17.09
CA GLY A 316 15.30 8.22 -18.18
C GLY A 316 16.16 9.43 -17.87
N GLY A 317 17.05 9.34 -16.87
CA GLY A 317 18.02 10.38 -16.54
C GLY A 317 17.56 11.34 -15.43
N THR A 318 18.47 12.22 -15.01
CA THR A 318 18.31 13.13 -13.86
C THR A 318 17.07 14.02 -13.98
N MET A 319 16.85 14.62 -15.15
CA MET A 319 15.67 15.47 -15.40
C MET A 319 14.36 14.68 -15.29
N ARG A 320 14.29 13.48 -15.89
CA ARG A 320 13.05 12.70 -15.97
C ARG A 320 12.60 12.20 -14.60
N ILE A 321 13.54 11.71 -13.79
CA ILE A 321 13.24 11.11 -12.50
C ILE A 321 12.80 12.14 -11.44
N PHE A 322 13.23 13.41 -11.58
CA PHE A 322 12.99 14.45 -10.57
C PHE A 322 11.87 15.44 -10.91
N SER A 323 11.51 15.58 -12.18
CA SER A 323 10.54 16.61 -12.62
C SER A 323 9.07 16.22 -12.36
N THR A 324 8.26 17.18 -11.94
CA THR A 324 6.79 17.02 -11.99
C THR A 324 6.30 17.09 -13.43
N THR A 325 6.27 18.27 -14.04
CA THR A 325 5.91 18.38 -15.47
C THR A 325 6.92 17.62 -16.33
N ASN A 326 6.42 16.76 -17.21
CA ASN A 326 7.23 15.92 -18.08
C ASN A 326 8.18 14.96 -17.33
N GLY A 327 7.88 14.59 -16.08
CA GLY A 327 8.70 13.63 -15.33
C GLY A 327 7.89 12.61 -14.54
N GLY A 328 8.54 11.94 -13.58
CA GLY A 328 7.96 10.83 -12.83
C GLY A 328 6.80 11.22 -11.91
N GLN A 329 6.72 12.50 -11.54
CA GLN A 329 5.77 13.03 -10.58
C GLN A 329 4.55 13.70 -11.24
N GLU A 330 4.44 13.67 -12.58
CA GLU A 330 3.47 14.50 -13.34
C GLU A 330 2.01 14.26 -12.93
N ARG A 331 1.64 13.01 -12.67
CA ARG A 331 0.24 12.59 -12.53
C ARG A 331 0.01 11.66 -11.36
N LYS A 332 -1.25 11.62 -10.93
CA LYS A 332 -1.81 10.65 -9.99
C LYS A 332 -3.10 10.05 -10.55
N PHE A 333 -3.53 8.93 -9.98
CA PHE A 333 -4.82 8.31 -10.31
C PHE A 333 -5.99 9.00 -9.57
N VAL A 334 -7.06 9.30 -10.29
CA VAL A 334 -8.32 9.72 -9.69
C VAL A 334 -8.89 8.53 -8.91
N GLY A 335 -9.18 8.70 -7.62
CA GLY A 335 -9.63 7.63 -6.72
C GLY A 335 -8.50 6.81 -6.05
N GLY A 336 -7.24 7.02 -6.45
CA GLY A 336 -6.06 6.39 -5.84
C GLY A 336 -5.49 5.19 -6.59
N SER A 337 -4.23 4.87 -6.30
CA SER A 337 -3.41 3.85 -6.96
C SER A 337 -3.81 2.40 -6.65
N SER A 338 -4.41 2.11 -5.49
CA SER A 338 -4.85 0.75 -5.14
C SER A 338 -5.83 0.18 -6.15
N GLN A 339 -6.64 1.04 -6.78
CA GLN A 339 -7.64 0.65 -7.78
C GLN A 339 -7.06 -0.21 -8.91
N ILE A 340 -5.79 0.01 -9.31
CA ILE A 340 -5.16 -0.80 -10.35
C ILE A 340 -5.04 -2.27 -9.89
N SER A 341 -4.62 -2.48 -8.66
CA SER A 341 -4.50 -3.82 -8.07
C SER A 341 -5.86 -4.42 -7.77
N GLU A 342 -6.80 -3.63 -7.26
CA GLU A 342 -8.17 -4.05 -6.97
C GLU A 342 -8.93 -4.48 -8.24
N CYS A 343 -8.73 -3.76 -9.36
CA CYS A 343 -9.33 -4.12 -10.65
C CYS A 343 -8.76 -5.44 -11.19
N MET A 344 -7.43 -5.63 -11.17
CA MET A 344 -6.81 -6.91 -11.55
C MET A 344 -7.28 -8.05 -10.64
N ALA A 345 -7.35 -7.82 -9.33
CA ALA A 345 -7.81 -8.83 -8.38
C ALA A 345 -9.27 -9.22 -8.61
N ARG A 346 -10.15 -8.24 -8.92
CA ARG A 346 -11.55 -8.52 -9.26
C ARG A 346 -11.68 -9.34 -10.54
N GLU A 347 -10.81 -9.11 -11.53
CA GLU A 347 -10.77 -9.87 -12.77
C GLU A 347 -10.30 -11.32 -12.54
N LEU A 348 -9.29 -11.51 -11.68
CA LEU A 348 -8.78 -12.83 -11.29
C LEU A 348 -9.76 -13.61 -10.41
N GLY A 349 -10.62 -12.91 -9.67
CA GLY A 349 -11.67 -13.48 -8.83
C GLY A 349 -11.11 -14.29 -7.66
N ASP A 350 -11.62 -15.50 -7.51
CA ASP A 350 -11.27 -16.44 -6.44
C ASP A 350 -9.83 -16.98 -6.51
N ARG A 351 -9.11 -16.71 -7.60
CA ARG A 351 -7.68 -17.04 -7.76
C ARG A 351 -6.78 -16.21 -6.85
N VAL A 352 -7.27 -15.10 -6.29
CA VAL A 352 -6.51 -14.30 -5.33
C VAL A 352 -6.87 -14.76 -3.91
N LYS A 353 -5.90 -15.35 -3.22
CA LYS A 353 -6.01 -15.77 -1.83
C LYS A 353 -5.30 -14.76 -0.94
N LEU A 354 -6.10 -14.02 -0.17
CA LEU A 354 -5.61 -13.09 0.86
C LEU A 354 -5.22 -13.87 2.12
N ASP A 355 -4.55 -13.20 3.05
CA ASP A 355 -4.08 -13.76 4.33
C ASP A 355 -3.27 -15.06 4.15
N SER A 356 -2.67 -15.25 2.97
CA SER A 356 -2.01 -16.48 2.54
C SER A 356 -0.49 -16.27 2.51
N ALA A 357 0.08 -15.93 3.67
CA ALA A 357 1.51 -15.67 3.81
C ALA A 357 2.31 -16.96 3.58
N VAL A 358 3.11 -17.00 2.51
CA VAL A 358 3.95 -18.16 2.17
C VAL A 358 5.19 -18.21 3.07
N TYR A 359 5.49 -19.38 3.62
CA TYR A 359 6.69 -19.62 4.43
C TYR A 359 7.58 -20.74 3.90
N SER A 360 7.12 -21.58 2.96
CA SER A 360 7.93 -22.68 2.41
C SER A 360 7.64 -22.93 0.94
N ILE A 361 8.71 -23.22 0.19
CA ILE A 361 8.69 -23.61 -1.23
C ILE A 361 9.59 -24.83 -1.39
N ASP A 362 9.00 -25.96 -1.80
CA ASP A 362 9.70 -27.22 -2.06
C ASP A 362 9.58 -27.60 -3.55
N GLN A 363 10.73 -27.69 -4.24
CA GLN A 363 10.88 -28.01 -5.66
C GLN A 363 11.61 -29.34 -5.86
N THR A 364 11.64 -30.23 -4.86
CA THR A 364 12.33 -31.53 -4.96
C THR A 364 11.57 -32.59 -5.75
N GLY A 365 10.27 -32.40 -5.97
CA GLY A 365 9.43 -33.28 -6.79
C GLY A 365 9.06 -32.67 -8.15
N ASP A 366 8.23 -33.38 -8.91
CA ASP A 366 7.79 -32.98 -10.26
C ASP A 366 6.95 -31.69 -10.29
N MET A 367 6.28 -31.37 -9.19
CA MET A 367 5.56 -30.12 -8.98
C MET A 367 6.16 -29.38 -7.77
N VAL A 368 6.12 -28.06 -7.84
CA VAL A 368 6.48 -27.19 -6.74
C VAL A 368 5.36 -27.19 -5.69
N LEU A 369 5.72 -27.48 -4.45
CA LEU A 369 4.85 -27.41 -3.28
C LEU A 369 5.06 -26.08 -2.56
N VAL A 370 4.00 -25.33 -2.31
CA VAL A 370 4.04 -24.05 -1.60
C VAL A 370 3.12 -24.13 -0.38
N LYS A 371 3.65 -23.76 0.79
CA LYS A 371 2.89 -23.77 2.06
C LYS A 371 2.70 -22.36 2.62
N THR A 372 1.50 -22.10 3.14
CA THR A 372 1.13 -20.84 3.81
C THR A 372 1.14 -20.99 5.33
N LEU A 373 1.18 -19.88 6.07
CA LEU A 373 1.16 -19.89 7.54
C LEU A 373 -0.10 -20.52 8.15
N HIS A 374 -1.19 -20.62 7.39
CA HIS A 374 -2.42 -21.34 7.80
C HIS A 374 -2.39 -22.82 7.43
N GLU A 375 -1.21 -23.35 7.08
CA GLU A 375 -0.96 -24.74 6.71
C GLU A 375 -1.64 -25.22 5.42
N ASP A 376 -2.23 -24.31 4.65
CA ASP A 376 -2.69 -24.61 3.30
C ASP A 376 -1.50 -24.98 2.40
N THR A 377 -1.70 -26.01 1.57
CA THR A 377 -0.71 -26.47 0.60
C THR A 377 -1.24 -26.29 -0.82
N TYR A 378 -0.43 -25.65 -1.65
CA TYR A 378 -0.67 -25.39 -3.06
C TYR A 378 0.37 -26.13 -3.91
N LYS A 379 -0.04 -26.68 -5.06
CA LYS A 379 0.86 -27.37 -5.99
C LYS A 379 0.85 -26.70 -7.35
N ALA A 380 2.01 -26.50 -7.97
CA ALA A 380 2.08 -25.99 -9.34
C ALA A 380 3.32 -26.43 -10.12
N LYS A 381 3.29 -26.26 -11.44
CA LYS A 381 4.46 -26.49 -12.30
C LYS A 381 5.52 -25.41 -12.12
N TYR A 382 5.10 -24.16 -11.90
CA TYR A 382 5.99 -23.01 -11.74
C TYR A 382 5.58 -22.11 -10.58
N VAL A 383 6.54 -21.34 -10.07
CA VAL A 383 6.32 -20.30 -9.07
C VAL A 383 6.92 -18.99 -9.53
N ILE A 384 6.18 -17.89 -9.38
CA ILE A 384 6.66 -16.53 -9.54
C ILE A 384 6.76 -15.87 -8.16
N LEU A 385 7.99 -15.56 -7.73
CA LEU A 385 8.23 -14.71 -6.56
C LEU A 385 8.10 -13.24 -6.96
N ALA A 386 6.97 -12.62 -6.66
CA ALA A 386 6.67 -11.21 -6.96
C ALA A 386 6.76 -10.29 -5.72
N ILE A 387 7.62 -10.66 -4.76
CA ILE A 387 7.89 -9.91 -3.53
C ILE A 387 9.30 -9.29 -3.55
N PRO A 388 9.58 -8.23 -2.76
CA PRO A 388 10.93 -7.68 -2.63
C PRO A 388 11.94 -8.76 -2.21
N PRO A 389 13.18 -8.74 -2.74
CA PRO A 389 14.15 -9.81 -2.48
C PRO A 389 14.42 -10.06 -0.99
N GLY A 390 14.47 -9.01 -0.15
CA GLY A 390 14.65 -9.15 1.30
C GLY A 390 13.52 -9.90 2.01
N LEU A 391 12.30 -9.96 1.43
CA LEU A 391 11.21 -10.77 1.98
C LEU A 391 11.36 -12.26 1.67
N ASN A 392 12.20 -12.64 0.70
CA ASN A 392 12.48 -14.05 0.42
C ASN A 392 13.17 -14.73 1.61
N LEU A 393 13.84 -13.97 2.49
CA LEU A 393 14.43 -14.48 3.73
C LEU A 393 13.41 -15.11 4.69
N LYS A 394 12.11 -14.79 4.51
CA LYS A 394 11.01 -15.35 5.31
C LYS A 394 10.50 -16.69 4.77
N ILE A 395 11.08 -17.20 3.68
CA ILE A 395 10.67 -18.41 3.00
C ILE A 395 11.77 -19.47 3.13
N HIS A 396 11.40 -20.65 3.59
CA HIS A 396 12.25 -21.83 3.59
C HIS A 396 12.20 -22.52 2.22
N PHE A 397 13.34 -22.51 1.53
CA PHE A 397 13.49 -23.14 0.22
C PHE A 397 14.04 -24.56 0.35
N LYS A 398 13.47 -25.49 -0.42
CA LYS A 398 13.98 -26.86 -0.57
C LYS A 398 13.98 -27.25 -2.06
N PRO A 399 15.13 -27.62 -2.67
CA PRO A 399 16.47 -27.47 -2.11
C PRO A 399 16.79 -26.00 -1.78
N GLU A 400 17.84 -25.78 -1.01
CA GLU A 400 18.29 -24.43 -0.66
C GLU A 400 18.58 -23.58 -1.92
N LEU A 401 18.42 -22.27 -1.79
CA LEU A 401 18.76 -21.36 -2.89
C LEU A 401 20.27 -21.45 -3.20
N PRO A 402 20.67 -21.32 -4.49
CA PRO A 402 22.08 -21.23 -4.85
C PRO A 402 22.80 -20.15 -4.02
N PRO A 403 24.06 -20.38 -3.59
CA PRO A 403 24.76 -19.48 -2.66
C PRO A 403 24.77 -18.02 -3.08
N ILE A 404 24.94 -17.73 -4.38
CA ILE A 404 24.92 -16.37 -4.94
C ILE A 404 23.56 -15.69 -4.69
N ARG A 405 22.46 -16.41 -4.93
CA ARG A 405 21.11 -15.89 -4.69
C ARG A 405 20.83 -15.74 -3.19
N ASN A 406 21.28 -16.71 -2.38
CA ASN A 406 21.13 -16.66 -0.94
C ASN A 406 21.83 -15.42 -0.35
N GLN A 407 23.11 -15.18 -0.70
CA GLN A 407 23.84 -14.00 -0.24
C GLN A 407 23.24 -12.67 -0.76
N LEU A 408 22.70 -12.65 -1.98
CA LEU A 408 22.06 -11.47 -2.57
C LEU A 408 20.84 -11.02 -1.76
N ILE A 409 19.92 -11.94 -1.41
CA ILE A 409 18.68 -11.59 -0.69
C ILE A 409 18.93 -11.04 0.72
N HIS A 410 20.13 -11.27 1.29
CA HIS A 410 20.58 -10.66 2.55
C HIS A 410 21.19 -9.26 2.38
N ARG A 411 21.55 -8.83 1.16
CA ARG A 411 22.36 -7.61 0.90
C ARG A 411 21.64 -6.52 0.09
N VAL A 412 20.32 -6.58 0.04
CA VAL A 412 19.48 -5.64 -0.71
C VAL A 412 18.40 -5.03 0.20
N PRO A 413 18.80 -4.19 1.17
CA PRO A 413 17.86 -3.56 2.09
C PRO A 413 16.89 -2.63 1.33
N MET A 414 15.74 -2.37 1.94
CA MET A 414 14.80 -1.35 1.48
C MET A 414 15.19 0.01 2.08
N GLY A 415 14.94 1.09 1.33
CA GLY A 415 15.02 2.43 1.87
C GLY A 415 13.90 2.73 2.86
N SER A 416 14.06 3.80 3.64
CA SER A 416 13.17 4.17 4.75
C SER A 416 12.39 5.44 4.43
N VAL A 417 11.05 5.37 4.46
CA VAL A 417 10.23 6.55 4.19
C VAL A 417 8.94 6.56 5.01
N ILE A 418 8.58 7.75 5.48
CA ILE A 418 7.28 8.00 6.11
C ILE A 418 6.54 9.01 5.26
N LYS A 419 5.46 8.57 4.62
CA LYS A 419 4.59 9.44 3.84
C LYS A 419 3.55 10.06 4.77
N CYS A 420 3.45 11.38 4.72
CA CYS A 420 2.65 12.13 5.68
C CYS A 420 1.78 13.11 4.92
N MET A 421 0.52 13.31 5.31
CA MET A 421 -0.40 14.21 4.63
C MET A 421 -1.06 15.14 5.64
N VAL A 422 -0.88 16.45 5.44
CA VAL A 422 -1.49 17.52 6.23
C VAL A 422 -2.61 18.15 5.42
N TYR A 423 -3.81 18.18 6.00
CA TYR A 423 -5.00 18.73 5.37
C TYR A 423 -5.33 20.11 5.93
N TYR A 424 -5.72 21.02 5.04
CA TYR A 424 -6.04 22.41 5.36
C TYR A 424 -7.46 22.76 4.90
N ARG A 425 -7.99 23.86 5.45
CA ARG A 425 -9.31 24.37 5.05
C ARG A 425 -9.30 24.94 3.62
N GLU A 426 -8.20 25.59 3.25
CA GLU A 426 -8.05 26.28 1.96
C GLU A 426 -6.66 26.05 1.38
N ASN A 427 -6.51 26.20 0.06
CA ASN A 427 -5.22 26.18 -0.64
C ASN A 427 -4.46 27.51 -0.43
N PHE A 428 -4.11 27.84 0.82
CA PHE A 428 -3.53 29.14 1.18
C PHE A 428 -2.18 29.40 0.47
N TRP A 429 -1.40 28.35 0.19
CA TRP A 429 -0.15 28.46 -0.55
C TRP A 429 -0.36 28.97 -1.98
N ARG A 430 -1.44 28.55 -2.65
CA ARG A 430 -1.78 29.00 -4.01
C ARG A 430 -2.11 30.49 -4.03
N LYS A 431 -2.79 31.00 -3.00
CA LYS A 431 -3.06 32.46 -2.83
C LYS A 431 -1.79 33.29 -2.72
N LYS A 432 -0.69 32.68 -2.27
CA LYS A 432 0.65 33.30 -2.20
C LYS A 432 1.50 33.10 -3.46
N GLY A 433 0.94 32.48 -4.51
CA GLY A 433 1.67 32.19 -5.74
C GLY A 433 2.63 31.00 -5.62
N TYR A 434 2.37 30.06 -4.71
CA TYR A 434 3.13 28.82 -4.56
C TYR A 434 2.29 27.60 -4.94
N CYS A 435 2.90 26.65 -5.65
CA CYS A 435 2.19 25.47 -6.13
C CYS A 435 2.04 24.37 -5.08
N GLY A 436 2.74 24.47 -3.95
CA GLY A 436 2.77 23.47 -2.86
C GLY A 436 3.99 22.53 -2.91
N SER A 437 4.79 22.62 -3.97
CA SER A 437 6.08 21.91 -4.10
C SER A 437 7.20 22.68 -3.40
N MET A 438 7.83 22.06 -2.41
CA MET A 438 8.90 22.66 -1.62
C MET A 438 10.10 21.71 -1.59
N VAL A 439 11.27 22.21 -2.00
CA VAL A 439 12.57 21.57 -1.82
C VAL A 439 13.19 22.21 -0.58
N ILE A 440 13.38 21.42 0.47
CA ILE A 440 13.83 21.92 1.78
C ILE A 440 15.22 21.36 2.07
N GLU A 441 16.22 22.22 1.92
CA GLU A 441 17.63 21.95 2.26
C GLU A 441 17.94 22.52 3.65
N ASP A 442 17.48 21.82 4.68
CA ASP A 442 17.76 22.14 6.08
C ASP A 442 17.90 20.84 6.88
N GLU A 443 19.04 20.64 7.56
CA GLU A 443 19.33 19.40 8.31
C GLU A 443 18.39 19.21 9.50
N GLU A 444 17.84 20.30 10.04
CA GLU A 444 16.85 20.23 11.11
C GLU A 444 15.43 19.94 10.59
N ALA A 445 15.23 20.00 9.27
CA ALA A 445 13.92 19.75 8.68
C ALA A 445 13.65 18.23 8.52
N PRO A 446 12.59 17.69 9.15
CA PRO A 446 12.15 16.32 8.98
C PRO A 446 11.57 15.99 7.58
N ILE A 447 11.55 16.93 6.64
CA ILE A 447 11.10 16.72 5.25
C ILE A 447 12.06 17.44 4.30
N GLY A 448 12.51 16.73 3.27
CA GLY A 448 13.30 17.30 2.17
C GLY A 448 12.50 17.70 0.93
N LEU A 449 11.33 17.09 0.69
CA LEU A 449 10.49 17.39 -0.48
C LEU A 449 8.99 17.30 -0.15
N THR A 450 8.22 18.27 -0.64
CA THR A 450 6.74 18.24 -0.61
C THR A 450 6.14 18.38 -1.99
N LEU A 451 4.88 17.95 -2.14
CA LEU A 451 4.03 18.19 -3.29
C LEU A 451 2.61 18.52 -2.80
N ASP A 452 1.87 19.26 -3.62
CA ASP A 452 0.43 19.51 -3.44
C ASP A 452 -0.35 18.20 -3.70
N ASP A 453 -1.19 17.82 -2.72
CA ASP A 453 -2.02 16.62 -2.76
C ASP A 453 -3.54 16.93 -2.83
N THR A 454 -3.88 18.19 -3.13
CA THR A 454 -5.25 18.65 -3.28
C THR A 454 -5.96 17.87 -4.38
N LYS A 455 -7.25 17.60 -4.19
CA LYS A 455 -8.05 16.85 -5.16
C LYS A 455 -8.22 17.66 -6.45
N PRO A 456 -8.41 16.99 -7.61
CA PRO A 456 -8.50 17.67 -8.90
C PRO A 456 -9.68 18.65 -9.02
N ASP A 457 -10.72 18.49 -8.19
CA ASP A 457 -11.84 19.42 -8.07
C ASP A 457 -11.56 20.64 -7.16
N GLY A 458 -10.31 20.78 -6.69
CA GLY A 458 -9.88 21.86 -5.78
C GLY A 458 -10.26 21.63 -4.31
N THR A 459 -11.01 20.57 -4.01
CA THR A 459 -11.44 20.25 -2.64
C THR A 459 -10.35 19.52 -1.86
N VAL A 460 -10.52 19.47 -0.54
CA VAL A 460 -9.58 18.79 0.38
C VAL A 460 -8.13 19.27 0.15
N PRO A 461 -7.83 20.56 0.43
CA PRO A 461 -6.48 21.09 0.33
C PRO A 461 -5.49 20.28 1.17
N ALA A 462 -4.38 19.86 0.57
CA ALA A 462 -3.39 19.07 1.29
C ALA A 462 -1.96 19.30 0.82
N ILE A 463 -1.02 19.34 1.76
CA ILE A 463 0.42 19.24 1.50
C ILE A 463 0.92 17.97 2.19
N MET A 464 1.76 17.22 1.50
CA MET A 464 2.39 16.02 2.05
C MET A 464 3.39 16.39 3.17
N GLY A 465 3.08 16.19 4.47
CA GLY A 465 3.98 16.36 5.65
C GLY A 465 3.43 15.99 7.06
N LYS A 466 4.16 16.27 8.17
CA LYS A 466 3.80 15.96 9.60
C LYS A 466 3.48 17.22 10.48
N LYS A 467 3.40 17.06 11.81
CA LYS A 467 2.97 18.09 12.80
C LYS A 467 4.05 19.12 13.13
N ARG A 468 5.28 18.70 13.45
CA ARG A 468 6.47 19.59 13.58
C ARG A 468 6.82 20.29 12.26
N ILE A 469 6.20 19.83 11.18
CA ILE A 469 6.32 20.36 9.83
C ILE A 469 5.36 21.52 9.57
N CYS A 470 4.27 21.68 10.31
CA CYS A 470 3.44 22.88 10.17
C CYS A 470 4.21 24.15 10.52
N GLU A 471 5.09 24.10 11.51
CA GLU A 471 6.03 25.19 11.85
C GLU A 471 7.04 25.45 10.73
N ILE A 472 7.46 24.40 10.03
CA ILE A 472 8.34 24.52 8.87
C ILE A 472 7.57 25.10 7.70
N TYR A 473 6.35 24.66 7.43
CA TYR A 473 5.50 25.23 6.39
C TYR A 473 5.18 26.69 6.67
N ALA A 474 4.94 27.05 7.93
CA ALA A 474 4.75 28.43 8.32
C ALA A 474 5.99 29.27 8.00
N ARG A 475 7.20 28.76 8.30
CA ARG A 475 8.47 29.40 7.94
C ARG A 475 8.70 29.46 6.42
N VAL A 476 8.50 28.34 5.72
CA VAL A 476 8.79 28.20 4.28
C VAL A 476 7.82 29.03 3.45
N LEU A 477 6.52 29.00 3.77
CA LEU A 477 5.44 29.71 3.08
C LEU A 477 5.18 31.11 3.66
N GLY A 478 5.86 31.47 4.76
CA GLY A 478 5.68 32.72 5.49
C GLY A 478 4.25 32.98 5.97
N SER A 479 3.51 31.94 6.40
CA SER A 479 2.09 32.03 6.78
C SER A 479 1.75 31.24 8.03
N ASP A 480 1.09 31.88 8.99
CA ASP A 480 0.56 31.19 10.18
C ASP A 480 -0.61 30.25 9.84
N ASP A 481 -1.26 30.43 8.69
CA ASP A 481 -2.27 29.49 8.18
C ASP A 481 -1.77 28.04 8.12
N ALA A 482 -0.46 27.86 7.91
CA ALA A 482 0.18 26.55 7.88
C ALA A 482 0.14 25.82 9.24
N LEU A 483 -0.06 26.55 10.34
CA LEU A 483 -0.24 26.02 11.70
C LEU A 483 -1.66 25.49 11.93
N HIS A 484 -2.63 25.93 11.14
CA HIS A 484 -4.06 25.64 11.32
C HIS A 484 -4.54 24.47 10.45
N GLN A 485 -3.97 23.28 10.71
CA GLN A 485 -4.36 22.02 10.07
C GLN A 485 -5.72 21.49 10.56
N THR A 486 -6.45 20.78 9.69
CA THR A 486 -7.75 20.17 10.02
C THR A 486 -7.64 18.69 10.34
N VAL A 487 -6.80 17.94 9.61
CA VAL A 487 -6.57 16.48 9.78
C VAL A 487 -5.13 16.15 9.42
N MET A 488 -4.58 15.08 10.02
CA MET A 488 -3.29 14.50 9.63
C MET A 488 -3.36 12.98 9.50
N ASN A 489 -2.80 12.44 8.40
CA ASN A 489 -2.64 11.00 8.18
C ASN A 489 -1.17 10.63 7.97
N PHE A 490 -0.79 9.42 8.41
CA PHE A 490 0.58 8.92 8.31
C PHE A 490 0.63 7.48 7.81
N THR A 491 1.70 7.11 7.12
CA THR A 491 2.06 5.70 6.91
C THR A 491 3.57 5.53 6.86
N PHE A 492 4.03 4.45 7.49
CA PHE A 492 5.41 4.00 7.46
C PHE A 492 5.59 2.97 6.34
N PHE A 493 6.59 3.20 5.48
CA PHE A 493 7.15 2.16 4.63
C PHE A 493 8.55 1.85 5.16
N LEU A 494 8.67 0.65 5.74
CA LEU A 494 9.94 0.01 6.09
C LEU A 494 10.30 -1.01 4.99
#